data_AF-A0A914LG64-F1
#
_entry.id   AF-A0A914LG64-F1
#
_cell.length_a   1.000
_cell.length_b   1.000
_cell.length_c   1.000
_cell.angle_alpha   90.00
_cell.angle_beta   90.00
_cell.angle_gamma   90.00
#
_symmetry.space_group_name_H-M   'P 1'
#
loop_
_entity.id
_entity.type
_entity.pdbx_description
1 polymer ?
#
loop_
_entity_poly.entity_id
_entity_poly.type
_entity_poly.pdbx_seq_one_letter_code
_entity_poly.pdbx_strand_id
1 'polypeptide(L)'
;MDQLDPLCLALFYFRINRIEDAHKECTRLLEKNSLDQAAWSLKLSCFSEEVYVDELENEEAGLADTFMDLGTAVATAARPGTSLYRPLTGTAGGPSPAVRPRTASGRPLSGMQRPESRLKTGSMEQMLRTSRTSKTARPVSASTARQARLGTASMLSKSENAFINLARLNVAKYARDKTVNRSLFDYVFLHEADMRTSQQVKRKVQHWRPTP
;
A
#
# COMPACT_ATOMS: atom_id res chain seq x y z
N MET A 1 -8.83 -8.35 -36.31
CA MET A 1 -9.06 -7.32 -35.28
C MET A 1 -8.55 -5.94 -35.70
N ASP A 2 -8.03 -5.77 -36.94
CA ASP A 2 -7.43 -4.52 -37.44
C ASP A 2 -8.40 -3.36 -37.74
N GLN A 3 -9.66 -3.48 -37.32
CA GLN A 3 -10.72 -2.47 -37.51
C GLN A 3 -11.23 -1.87 -36.19
N LEU A 4 -10.73 -2.32 -35.03
CA LEU A 4 -11.15 -1.76 -33.75
C LEU A 4 -10.31 -0.52 -33.41
N ASP A 5 -10.99 0.52 -32.93
CA ASP A 5 -10.34 1.72 -32.40
C ASP A 5 -9.27 1.35 -31.35
N PRO A 6 -8.01 1.85 -31.48
CA PRO A 6 -6.95 1.51 -30.56
C PRO A 6 -7.25 1.77 -29.08
N LEU A 7 -8.00 2.84 -28.76
CA LEU A 7 -8.36 3.15 -27.38
C LEU A 7 -9.35 2.10 -26.83
N CYS A 8 -10.34 1.71 -27.64
CA CYS A 8 -11.26 0.61 -27.30
C CYS A 8 -10.51 -0.71 -27.09
N LEU A 9 -9.49 -1.00 -27.90
CA LEU A 9 -8.66 -2.19 -27.75
C LEU A 9 -7.86 -2.16 -26.44
N ALA A 10 -7.25 -1.03 -26.09
CA ALA A 10 -6.52 -0.86 -24.83
C ALA A 10 -7.44 -1.05 -23.60
N LEU A 11 -8.65 -0.48 -23.65
CA LEU A 11 -9.66 -0.68 -22.61
C LEU A 11 -10.08 -2.15 -22.47
N PHE A 12 -10.20 -2.86 -23.59
CA PHE A 12 -10.50 -4.28 -23.58
C PHE A 12 -9.38 -5.07 -22.90
N TYR A 13 -8.11 -4.81 -23.24
CA TYR A 13 -6.96 -5.44 -22.60
C TYR A 13 -6.91 -5.15 -21.10
N PHE A 14 -7.17 -3.91 -20.69
CA PHE A 14 -7.25 -3.54 -19.28
C PHE A 14 -8.33 -4.33 -18.54
N ARG A 15 -9.52 -4.46 -19.14
CA ARG A 15 -10.65 -5.17 -18.53
C ARG A 15 -10.39 -6.68 -18.33
N ILE A 16 -9.64 -7.31 -19.23
CA ILE A 16 -9.26 -8.73 -19.10
C ILE A 16 -7.97 -8.94 -18.29
N ASN A 17 -7.51 -7.91 -17.57
CA ASN A 17 -6.28 -7.92 -16.77
C ASN A 17 -4.99 -8.19 -17.57
N ARG A 18 -4.97 -7.86 -18.88
CA ARG A 18 -3.75 -7.86 -19.71
C ARG A 18 -3.13 -6.46 -19.67
N ILE A 19 -2.61 -6.09 -18.51
CA ILE A 19 -2.17 -4.72 -18.22
C ILE A 19 -0.97 -4.29 -19.09
N GLU A 20 0.00 -5.17 -19.28
CA GLU A 20 1.19 -4.93 -20.12
C GLU A 20 0.84 -4.57 -21.58
N ASP A 21 -0.15 -5.24 -22.15
CA ASP A 21 -0.56 -4.99 -23.54
C ASP A 21 -1.37 -3.70 -23.64
N ALA A 22 -2.23 -3.41 -22.65
CA ALA A 22 -2.91 -2.13 -22.54
C ALA A 22 -1.91 -0.97 -22.41
N HIS A 23 -0.86 -1.15 -21.60
CA HIS A 23 0.20 -0.17 -21.40
C HIS A 23 0.98 0.13 -22.69
N LYS A 24 1.32 -0.90 -23.48
CA LYS A 24 1.98 -0.74 -24.79
C LYS A 24 1.09 0.02 -25.78
N GLU A 25 -0.18 -0.34 -25.89
CA GLU A 25 -1.12 0.36 -26.77
C GLU A 25 -1.36 1.81 -26.35
N CYS A 26 -1.47 2.09 -25.06
CA CYS A 26 -1.58 3.46 -24.55
C CYS A 26 -0.31 4.28 -24.86
N THR A 27 0.87 3.66 -24.79
CA THR A 27 2.13 4.33 -25.15
C THR A 27 2.15 4.70 -26.63
N ARG A 28 1.79 3.76 -27.50
CA ARG A 28 1.66 3.99 -28.95
C ARG A 28 0.64 5.08 -29.29
N LEU A 29 -0.46 5.15 -28.53
CA LEU A 29 -1.48 6.20 -28.67
C LEU A 29 -0.94 7.58 -28.27
N LEU A 30 -0.25 7.68 -27.14
CA LEU A 30 0.29 8.93 -26.62
C LEU A 30 1.46 9.47 -27.46
N GLU A 31 2.24 8.60 -28.09
CA GLU A 31 3.28 8.99 -29.07
C GLU A 31 2.67 9.66 -30.31
N LYS A 32 1.49 9.20 -30.75
CA LYS A 32 0.75 9.80 -31.88
C LYS A 32 0.01 11.06 -31.48
N ASN A 33 -0.62 11.06 -30.30
CA ASN A 33 -1.37 12.18 -29.77
C ASN A 33 -1.08 12.36 -28.27
N SER A 34 -0.21 13.33 -27.97
CA SER A 34 0.22 13.62 -26.60
C SER A 34 -0.85 14.32 -25.74
N LEU A 35 -1.93 14.80 -26.35
CA LEU A 35 -3.01 15.54 -25.67
C LEU A 35 -4.22 14.66 -25.32
N ASP A 36 -4.19 13.37 -25.68
CA ASP A 36 -5.30 12.45 -25.39
C ASP A 36 -5.38 12.12 -23.89
N GLN A 37 -6.36 12.75 -23.22
CA GLN A 37 -6.60 12.55 -21.79
C GLN A 37 -7.11 11.14 -21.45
N ALA A 38 -7.84 10.50 -22.37
CA ALA A 38 -8.39 9.17 -22.12
C ALA A 38 -7.28 8.13 -22.10
N ALA A 39 -6.42 8.10 -23.13
CA ALA A 39 -5.23 7.25 -23.15
C ALA A 39 -4.29 7.55 -21.96
N TRP A 40 -4.18 8.81 -21.55
CA TRP A 40 -3.38 9.20 -20.39
C TRP A 40 -3.94 8.63 -19.08
N SER A 41 -5.24 8.78 -18.83
CA SER A 41 -5.91 8.24 -17.64
C SER A 41 -5.89 6.71 -17.57
N LEU A 42 -6.02 6.04 -18.72
CA LEU A 42 -5.95 4.59 -18.81
C LEU A 42 -4.54 4.10 -18.48
N LYS A 43 -3.51 4.74 -19.05
CA LYS A 43 -2.11 4.42 -18.75
C LYS A 43 -1.77 4.61 -17.28
N LEU A 44 -2.25 5.69 -16.66
CA LEU A 44 -2.14 5.91 -15.21
C LEU A 44 -2.75 4.76 -14.41
N SER A 45 -3.93 4.31 -14.84
CA SER A 45 -4.66 3.20 -14.20
C SER A 45 -3.91 1.88 -14.35
N CYS A 46 -3.28 1.62 -15.51
CA CYS A 46 -2.41 0.45 -15.71
C CYS A 46 -1.27 0.42 -14.68
N PHE A 47 -0.54 1.54 -14.51
CA PHE A 47 0.54 1.62 -13.53
C PHE A 47 0.09 1.36 -12.09
N SER A 48 -1.09 1.85 -11.71
CA SER A 48 -1.63 1.57 -10.38
C SER A 48 -2.02 0.11 -10.19
N GLU A 49 -2.61 -0.54 -11.22
CA GLU A 49 -3.02 -1.95 -11.16
C GLU A 49 -1.83 -2.92 -11.15
N GLU A 50 -0.74 -2.61 -11.87
CA GLU A 50 0.49 -3.41 -11.85
C GLU A 50 1.09 -3.58 -10.44
N VAL A 51 0.96 -2.54 -9.60
CA VAL A 51 1.52 -2.49 -8.25
C VAL A 51 0.44 -2.61 -7.18
N TYR A 52 -0.83 -2.79 -7.58
CA TYR A 52 -1.96 -2.79 -6.66
C TYR A 52 -1.82 -3.90 -5.62
N VAL A 53 -1.92 -3.50 -4.35
CA VAL A 53 -2.01 -4.39 -3.20
C VAL A 53 -3.15 -3.86 -2.36
N ASP A 54 -4.01 -4.75 -1.87
CA ASP A 54 -5.11 -4.36 -0.98
C ASP A 54 -4.55 -3.59 0.23
N GLU A 55 -5.08 -2.39 0.41
CA GLU A 55 -4.65 -1.45 1.41
C GLU A 55 -4.83 -1.96 2.84
N LEU A 56 -5.84 -2.80 3.06
CA LEU A 56 -6.09 -3.46 4.35
C LEU A 56 -5.01 -4.51 4.67
N GLU A 57 -4.49 -5.20 3.66
CA GLU A 57 -3.45 -6.22 3.85
C GLU A 57 -2.03 -5.62 3.71
N ASN A 58 -1.91 -4.37 3.24
CA ASN A 58 -0.65 -3.65 3.07
C ASN A 58 -0.16 -2.96 4.36
N GLU A 59 -0.95 -2.97 5.44
CA GLU A 59 -0.57 -2.35 6.70
C GLU A 59 0.50 -3.17 7.44
N GLU A 60 1.75 -2.70 7.38
CA GLU A 60 2.88 -3.29 8.12
C GLU A 60 3.52 -2.21 8.99
N ALA A 61 3.31 -2.25 10.31
CA ALA A 61 3.94 -1.22 11.16
C ALA A 61 5.42 -1.53 11.40
N GLY A 62 6.24 -0.51 11.23
CA GLY A 62 7.68 -0.59 11.47
C GLY A 62 8.03 -0.67 12.95
N LEU A 63 9.33 -0.82 13.20
CA LEU A 63 9.88 -0.83 14.56
C LEU A 63 9.61 0.50 15.29
N ALA A 64 9.78 1.63 14.61
CA ALA A 64 9.51 2.95 15.19
C ALA A 64 8.02 3.11 15.51
N ASP A 65 7.15 2.74 14.57
CA ASP A 65 5.70 2.81 14.76
C ASP A 65 5.28 1.95 15.96
N THR A 66 5.67 0.67 15.99
CA THR A 66 5.31 -0.24 17.09
C THR A 66 5.84 0.17 18.48
N PHE A 67 6.95 0.91 18.55
CA PHE A 67 7.52 1.39 19.80
C PHE A 67 6.94 2.76 20.22
N MET A 68 6.80 3.70 19.28
CA MET A 68 6.29 5.04 19.57
C MET A 68 4.76 5.08 19.72
N ASP A 69 4.04 4.16 19.08
CA ASP A 69 2.58 4.00 19.18
C ASP A 69 2.11 3.54 20.58
N LEU A 70 3.03 3.15 21.47
CA LEU A 70 2.71 2.93 22.90
C LEU A 70 2.07 4.18 23.57
N GLY A 71 2.23 5.37 22.99
CA GLY A 71 1.60 6.61 23.45
C GLY A 71 0.17 6.87 22.93
N THR A 72 -0.34 6.13 21.94
CA THR A 72 -1.72 6.29 21.45
C THR A 72 -2.74 5.53 22.30
N ALA A 73 -2.29 4.50 23.02
CA ALA A 73 -3.12 3.77 23.96
C ALA A 73 -3.46 4.64 25.18
N VAL A 74 -4.75 4.94 25.37
CA VAL A 74 -5.26 5.73 26.50
C VAL A 74 -4.94 5.08 27.85
N ALA A 75 -4.92 3.75 27.91
CA ALA A 75 -4.68 2.99 29.14
C ALA A 75 -3.35 2.24 29.09
N THR A 76 -2.40 2.66 29.94
CA THR A 76 -1.08 2.02 30.07
C THR A 76 -1.14 0.69 30.84
N ALA A 77 -2.10 0.55 31.76
CA ALA A 77 -2.29 -0.65 32.60
C ALA A 77 -3.72 -1.21 32.46
N ALA A 78 -4.12 -1.54 31.24
CA ALA A 78 -5.42 -2.15 30.98
C ALA A 78 -5.64 -3.46 31.77
N ARG A 79 -6.88 -3.67 32.23
CA ARG A 79 -7.31 -4.94 32.85
C ARG A 79 -7.07 -6.09 31.86
N PRO A 80 -6.72 -7.31 32.31
CA PRO A 80 -6.63 -8.46 31.41
C PRO A 80 -7.91 -8.60 30.60
N GLY A 81 -7.78 -8.77 29.28
CA GLY A 81 -8.90 -8.98 28.36
C GLY A 81 -9.55 -7.74 27.81
N THR A 82 -9.20 -6.56 28.33
CA THR A 82 -9.70 -5.28 27.82
C THR A 82 -8.71 -4.59 26.87
N SER A 83 -7.62 -5.27 26.49
CA SER A 83 -6.67 -4.80 25.48
C SER A 83 -6.03 -5.95 24.72
N LEU A 84 -5.59 -5.67 23.49
CA LEU A 84 -4.85 -6.62 22.65
C LEU A 84 -3.43 -6.93 23.19
N TYR A 85 -2.88 -6.04 24.03
CA TYR A 85 -1.57 -6.21 24.67
C TYR A 85 -1.61 -7.11 25.92
N ARG A 86 -2.79 -7.27 26.54
CA ARG A 86 -3.00 -8.15 27.70
C ARG A 86 -4.21 -9.09 27.51
N PRO A 87 -4.17 -9.99 26.51
CA PRO A 87 -5.27 -10.92 26.27
C PRO A 87 -5.30 -12.05 27.33
N LEU A 88 -6.49 -12.57 27.67
CA LEU A 88 -6.66 -13.77 28.51
C LEU A 88 -6.41 -15.09 27.74
N THR A 89 -5.85 -15.04 26.53
CA THR A 89 -5.69 -16.22 25.66
C THR A 89 -4.84 -17.34 26.27
N GLY A 90 -4.02 -17.04 27.29
CA GLY A 90 -3.23 -18.04 28.02
C GLY A 90 -3.95 -18.67 29.22
N THR A 91 -4.95 -18.01 29.79
CA THR A 91 -5.64 -18.44 31.03
C THR A 91 -7.06 -18.99 30.77
N ALA A 92 -7.64 -18.73 29.60
CA ALA A 92 -9.01 -19.08 29.26
C ALA A 92 -9.14 -20.40 28.45
N GLY A 93 -8.36 -21.45 28.78
CA GLY A 93 -8.58 -22.80 28.24
C GLY A 93 -8.02 -23.09 26.84
N GLY A 94 -7.03 -22.33 26.37
CA GLY A 94 -6.31 -22.65 25.13
C GLY A 94 -5.38 -23.88 25.27
N PRO A 95 -4.98 -24.53 24.15
CA PRO A 95 -4.09 -25.69 24.19
C PRO A 95 -2.76 -25.37 24.88
N SER A 96 -2.28 -26.33 25.66
CA SER A 96 -1.00 -26.23 26.36
C SER A 96 0.16 -26.19 25.36
N PRO A 97 1.32 -25.62 25.72
CA PRO A 97 2.51 -25.64 24.86
C PRO A 97 2.96 -27.05 24.45
N ALA A 98 2.63 -28.07 25.26
CA ALA A 98 2.91 -29.47 24.96
C ALA A 98 2.06 -30.01 23.79
N VAL A 99 0.86 -29.44 23.57
CA VAL A 99 -0.06 -29.84 22.49
C VAL A 99 0.12 -28.96 21.26
N ARG A 100 0.35 -27.66 21.44
CA ARG A 100 0.51 -26.70 20.33
C ARG A 100 1.74 -25.82 20.54
N PRO A 101 2.70 -25.83 19.60
CA PRO A 101 3.86 -24.96 19.69
C PRO A 101 3.44 -23.48 19.68
N ARG A 102 4.23 -22.67 20.38
CA ARG A 102 3.96 -21.24 20.57
C ARG A 102 5.05 -20.41 19.90
N THR A 103 4.65 -19.24 19.42
CA THR A 103 5.56 -18.19 18.97
C THR A 103 6.37 -17.63 20.15
N ALA A 104 7.43 -16.86 19.88
CA ALA A 104 8.27 -16.22 20.89
C ALA A 104 7.51 -15.33 21.89
N SER A 105 6.29 -14.89 21.55
CA SER A 105 5.43 -14.07 22.43
C SER A 105 4.49 -14.89 23.32
N GLY A 106 4.56 -16.22 23.27
CA GLY A 106 3.68 -17.12 24.02
C GLY A 106 2.30 -17.32 23.39
N ARG A 107 2.03 -16.73 22.22
CA ARG A 107 0.82 -17.00 21.44
C ARG A 107 0.97 -18.33 20.68
N PRO A 108 -0.01 -19.25 20.72
CA PRO A 108 -0.01 -20.46 19.90
C PRO A 108 0.15 -20.14 18.41
N LEU A 109 0.90 -20.97 17.67
CA LEU A 109 1.11 -20.78 16.23
C LEU A 109 -0.22 -20.81 15.48
N SER A 110 -0.55 -19.76 14.73
CA SER A 110 -1.74 -19.67 13.87
C SER A 110 -1.60 -20.56 12.62
N GLY A 111 -2.72 -21.02 12.06
CA GLY A 111 -2.75 -21.72 10.77
C GLY A 111 -2.84 -20.78 9.55
N MET A 112 -3.07 -19.48 9.79
CA MET A 112 -3.14 -18.45 8.75
C MET A 112 -2.15 -17.34 9.08
N GLN A 113 -1.31 -16.99 8.12
CA GLN A 113 -0.33 -15.91 8.21
C GLN A 113 -0.81 -14.73 7.36
N ARG A 114 -1.09 -13.60 8.02
CA ARG A 114 -1.42 -12.32 7.36
C ARG A 114 -0.29 -11.31 7.60
N PRO A 115 -0.04 -10.35 6.69
CA PRO A 115 0.95 -9.29 6.91
C PRO A 115 0.79 -8.59 8.26
N GLU A 116 -0.45 -8.31 8.68
CA GLU A 116 -0.78 -7.69 9.97
C GLU A 116 -0.65 -8.60 11.20
N SER A 117 -0.27 -9.87 11.05
CA SER A 117 -0.16 -10.78 12.19
C SER A 117 0.97 -10.33 13.14
N ARG A 118 0.57 -9.66 14.23
CA ARG A 118 1.48 -9.03 15.20
C ARG A 118 1.63 -9.86 16.47
N LEU A 119 2.87 -9.94 16.93
CA LEU A 119 3.25 -10.45 18.24
C LEU A 119 3.77 -9.31 19.11
N LYS A 120 3.57 -9.41 20.44
CA LYS A 120 3.94 -8.36 21.40
C LYS A 120 5.39 -7.93 21.22
N THR A 121 5.60 -6.62 21.08
CA THR A 121 6.93 -6.00 21.05
C THR A 121 7.49 -5.86 22.47
N GLY A 122 8.81 -6.02 22.59
CA GLY A 122 9.53 -5.92 23.86
C GLY A 122 10.32 -4.61 23.89
N SER A 123 11.42 -4.58 24.64
CA SER A 123 12.38 -3.46 24.53
C SER A 123 12.92 -3.35 23.09
N MET A 124 13.23 -2.12 22.67
CA MET A 124 13.88 -1.82 21.39
C MET A 124 15.14 -2.67 21.17
N GLU A 125 15.97 -2.81 22.21
CA GLU A 125 17.20 -3.62 22.18
C GLU A 125 16.91 -5.09 21.91
N GLN A 126 15.84 -5.62 22.51
CA GLN A 126 15.41 -7.00 22.27
C GLN A 126 14.93 -7.18 20.84
N MET A 127 14.24 -6.19 20.26
CA MET A 127 13.78 -6.26 18.88
C MET A 127 14.93 -6.26 17.88
N LEU A 128 15.97 -5.47 18.12
CA LEU A 128 17.17 -5.43 17.29
C LEU A 128 18.00 -6.73 17.38
N ARG A 129 18.00 -7.39 18.54
CA ARG A 129 18.73 -8.66 18.74
C ARG A 129 17.96 -9.89 18.27
N THR A 130 16.64 -9.82 18.13
CA THR A 130 15.81 -10.93 17.67
C THR A 130 15.74 -11.01 16.15
N SER A 131 15.47 -12.20 15.61
CA SER A 131 15.22 -12.37 14.17
C SER A 131 14.13 -11.42 13.67
N ARG A 132 14.36 -10.82 12.50
CA ARG A 132 13.47 -9.81 11.87
C ARG A 132 12.09 -10.33 11.50
N THR A 133 11.88 -11.65 11.47
CA THR A 133 10.57 -12.28 11.18
C THR A 133 9.96 -12.96 12.40
N SER A 134 10.56 -12.79 13.58
CA SER A 134 10.09 -13.46 14.80
C SER A 134 8.75 -12.96 15.31
N LYS A 135 8.34 -11.73 14.94
CA LYS A 135 7.17 -11.02 15.49
C LYS A 135 6.15 -10.56 14.45
N THR A 136 6.50 -10.63 13.17
CA THR A 136 5.74 -10.14 12.02
C THR A 136 5.86 -11.16 10.88
N ALA A 137 4.88 -11.17 9.98
CA ALA A 137 4.90 -12.10 8.85
C ALA A 137 5.98 -11.80 7.81
N ARG A 138 6.51 -10.56 7.79
CA ARG A 138 7.56 -10.07 6.90
C ARG A 138 8.71 -9.47 7.70
N PRO A 139 9.93 -9.33 7.13
CA PRO A 139 11.07 -8.79 7.85
C PRO A 139 10.84 -7.35 8.33
N VAL A 140 10.85 -7.13 9.66
CA VAL A 140 10.66 -5.81 10.26
C VAL A 140 11.71 -4.82 9.75
N SER A 141 11.23 -3.63 9.35
CA SER A 141 12.02 -2.46 8.99
C SER A 141 11.86 -1.34 10.04
N ALA A 142 12.73 -0.32 9.98
CA ALA A 142 12.69 0.80 10.93
C ALA A 142 11.37 1.59 10.84
N SER A 143 10.88 1.85 9.63
CA SER A 143 9.55 2.44 9.37
C SER A 143 8.69 1.50 8.51
N THR A 144 7.40 1.81 8.44
CA THR A 144 6.40 1.11 7.61
C THR A 144 6.87 0.92 6.15
N ALA A 145 6.57 -0.25 5.58
CA ALA A 145 7.01 -0.69 4.24
C ALA A 145 6.66 0.28 3.10
N ARG A 146 5.55 1.02 3.22
CA ARG A 146 5.17 2.06 2.24
C ARG A 146 6.20 3.19 2.16
N GLN A 147 6.79 3.57 3.29
CA GLN A 147 7.86 4.58 3.31
C GLN A 147 9.20 4.01 2.84
N ALA A 148 9.44 2.72 3.05
CA ALA A 148 10.61 2.03 2.50
C ALA A 148 10.55 1.97 0.96
N ARG A 149 9.35 1.82 0.37
CA ARG A 149 9.15 2.01 -1.07
C ARG A 149 9.53 3.43 -1.49
N LEU A 150 9.17 4.48 -0.76
CA LEU A 150 9.61 5.86 -1.11
C LEU A 150 11.15 6.01 -1.08
N GLY A 151 11.83 5.39 -0.12
CA GLY A 151 13.29 5.42 0.01
C GLY A 151 14.05 4.65 -1.07
N THR A 152 13.57 3.46 -1.45
CA THR A 152 14.21 2.63 -2.49
C THR A 152 13.69 2.96 -3.89
N ALA A 153 12.42 3.35 -4.02
CA ALA A 153 11.87 3.87 -5.28
C ALA A 153 12.57 5.16 -5.67
N SER A 154 12.95 6.07 -4.77
CA SER A 154 13.77 7.22 -5.19
C SER A 154 15.13 6.83 -5.83
N MET A 155 15.65 5.63 -5.57
CA MET A 155 16.83 5.09 -6.26
C MET A 155 16.48 4.37 -7.57
N LEU A 156 15.29 3.75 -7.67
CA LEU A 156 14.82 3.03 -8.87
C LEU A 156 14.07 3.91 -9.89
N SER A 157 13.27 4.87 -9.42
CA SER A 157 12.41 5.79 -10.19
C SER A 157 13.14 7.03 -10.69
N LYS A 158 14.44 7.16 -10.35
CA LYS A 158 15.37 8.02 -11.09
C LYS A 158 15.93 7.32 -12.33
N SER A 159 15.21 6.34 -12.89
CA SER A 159 15.40 5.98 -14.28
C SER A 159 14.88 7.13 -15.13
N GLU A 160 15.58 7.49 -16.21
CA GLU A 160 15.21 8.60 -17.09
C GLU A 160 13.82 8.47 -17.75
N ASN A 161 13.07 7.40 -17.47
CA ASN A 161 11.80 7.05 -18.10
C ASN A 161 10.60 7.09 -17.12
N ALA A 162 10.60 8.02 -16.15
CA ALA A 162 9.41 8.26 -15.33
C ALA A 162 8.26 8.81 -16.20
N PHE A 163 7.10 8.16 -16.15
CA PHE A 163 5.97 8.53 -17.02
C PHE A 163 5.51 9.98 -16.79
N ILE A 164 5.46 10.43 -15.53
CA ILE A 164 5.07 11.79 -15.17
C ILE A 164 6.03 12.35 -14.13
N ASN A 165 6.49 13.58 -14.36
CA ASN A 165 7.23 14.34 -13.37
C ASN A 165 6.25 15.11 -12.45
N LEU A 166 6.03 14.60 -11.24
CA LEU A 166 5.11 15.20 -10.26
C LEU A 166 5.50 16.63 -9.85
N ALA A 167 6.80 16.97 -9.84
CA ALA A 167 7.26 18.31 -9.47
C ALA A 167 6.89 19.38 -10.52
N ARG A 168 6.71 18.96 -11.79
CA ARG A 168 6.30 19.84 -12.89
C ARG A 168 4.78 19.83 -13.13
N LEU A 169 4.07 18.87 -12.56
CA LEU A 169 2.64 18.71 -12.77
C LEU A 169 1.85 19.75 -11.96
N ASN A 170 0.93 20.47 -12.61
CA ASN A 170 0.00 21.35 -11.91
C ASN A 170 -1.12 20.53 -11.24
N VAL A 171 -0.84 20.04 -10.03
CA VAL A 171 -1.78 19.25 -9.22
C VAL A 171 -3.13 19.97 -9.03
N ALA A 172 -3.13 21.30 -8.90
CA ALA A 172 -4.36 22.05 -8.68
C ALA A 172 -5.33 21.99 -9.87
N LYS A 173 -4.80 21.91 -11.10
CA LYS A 173 -5.61 21.79 -12.31
C LYS A 173 -6.24 20.41 -12.40
N TYR A 174 -5.43 19.35 -12.31
CA TYR A 174 -5.91 17.98 -12.46
C TYR A 174 -6.77 17.51 -11.29
N ALA A 175 -6.55 18.04 -10.08
CA ALA A 175 -7.41 17.75 -8.94
C ALA A 175 -8.84 18.31 -9.07
N ARG A 176 -9.08 19.28 -9.97
CA ARG A 176 -10.44 19.77 -10.25
C ARG A 176 -11.14 18.95 -11.33
N ASP A 177 -10.37 18.24 -12.16
CA ASP A 177 -10.90 17.48 -13.28
C ASP A 177 -11.40 16.11 -12.84
N LYS A 178 -12.71 15.88 -12.89
CA LYS A 178 -13.32 14.66 -12.34
C LYS A 178 -12.96 13.39 -13.11
N THR A 179 -12.61 13.50 -14.38
CA THR A 179 -12.34 12.35 -15.27
C THR A 179 -10.97 11.74 -14.97
N VAL A 180 -9.98 12.59 -14.74
CA VAL A 180 -8.56 12.20 -14.63
C VAL A 180 -8.09 12.07 -13.18
N ASN A 181 -8.72 12.82 -12.26
CA ASN A 181 -8.28 12.92 -10.88
C ASN A 181 -8.18 11.57 -10.16
N ARG A 182 -9.16 10.68 -10.33
CA ARG A 182 -9.13 9.37 -9.69
C ARG A 182 -7.91 8.57 -10.12
N SER A 183 -7.72 8.38 -11.43
CA SER A 183 -6.56 7.66 -11.97
C SER A 183 -5.23 8.31 -11.58
N LEU A 184 -5.18 9.65 -11.53
CA LEU A 184 -4.00 10.37 -11.07
C LEU A 184 -3.72 10.16 -9.58
N PHE A 185 -4.75 10.20 -8.73
CA PHE A 185 -4.64 9.93 -7.31
C PHE A 185 -4.12 8.50 -7.07
N ASP A 186 -4.72 7.52 -7.75
CA ASP A 186 -4.37 6.10 -7.61
C ASP A 186 -2.91 5.87 -8.02
N TYR A 187 -2.46 6.45 -9.14
CA TYR A 187 -1.05 6.40 -9.55
C TYR A 187 -0.10 7.02 -8.52
N VAL A 188 -0.37 8.25 -8.06
CA VAL A 188 0.51 8.93 -7.10
C VAL A 188 0.55 8.20 -5.76
N PHE A 189 -0.58 7.64 -5.34
CA PHE A 189 -0.72 6.95 -4.06
C PHE A 189 -0.11 5.55 -4.07
N LEU A 190 -0.39 4.73 -5.10
CA LEU A 190 0.00 3.33 -5.16
C LEU A 190 1.36 3.11 -5.81
N HIS A 191 1.62 3.77 -6.95
CA HIS A 191 2.84 3.56 -7.74
C HIS A 191 3.99 4.43 -7.23
N GLU A 192 3.78 5.76 -7.12
CA GLU A 192 4.84 6.69 -6.67
C GLU A 192 5.01 6.72 -5.14
N ALA A 193 4.00 6.24 -4.40
CA ALA A 193 3.96 6.22 -2.93
C ALA A 193 4.14 7.61 -2.26
N ASP A 194 3.87 8.71 -2.97
CA ASP A 194 3.95 10.07 -2.41
C ASP A 194 2.63 10.49 -1.75
N MET A 195 2.57 10.25 -0.44
CA MET A 195 1.43 10.61 0.39
C MET A 195 1.09 12.11 0.37
N ARG A 196 2.09 13.00 0.26
CA ARG A 196 1.86 14.44 0.41
C ARG A 196 1.14 14.98 -0.81
N THR A 197 1.61 14.64 -2.00
CA THR A 197 0.97 15.07 -3.26
C THR A 197 -0.37 14.37 -3.47
N SER A 198 -0.47 13.08 -3.15
CA SER A 198 -1.74 12.34 -3.13
C SER A 198 -2.81 13.05 -2.27
N GLN A 199 -2.46 13.47 -1.06
CA GLN A 199 -3.38 14.24 -0.21
C GLN A 199 -3.75 15.60 -0.78
N GLN A 200 -2.85 16.27 -1.50
CA GLN A 200 -3.16 17.54 -2.15
C GLN A 200 -4.14 17.38 -3.31
N VAL A 201 -4.01 16.29 -4.08
CA VAL A 201 -4.99 15.90 -5.11
C VAL A 201 -6.35 15.70 -4.45
N LYS A 202 -6.42 14.87 -3.41
CA LYS A 202 -7.67 14.54 -2.68
C LYS A 202 -8.35 15.76 -2.06
N ARG A 203 -7.61 16.62 -1.35
CA ARG A 203 -8.19 17.78 -0.65
C ARG A 203 -8.86 18.79 -1.57
N LYS A 204 -8.42 18.88 -2.82
CA LYS A 204 -8.98 19.81 -3.82
C LYS A 204 -10.22 19.25 -4.51
N VAL A 205 -10.58 17.98 -4.24
CA VAL A 205 -11.83 17.36 -4.69
C VAL A 205 -12.93 17.68 -3.69
N GLN A 206 -13.65 18.78 -3.91
CA GLN A 206 -14.72 19.19 -2.98
C GLN A 206 -15.89 18.19 -2.87
N HIS A 207 -15.99 17.17 -3.73
CA HIS A 207 -17.04 16.15 -3.71
C HIS A 207 -16.50 14.77 -4.15
N TRP A 208 -15.75 14.08 -3.29
CA TRP A 208 -15.44 12.67 -3.51
C TRP A 208 -16.66 11.83 -3.13
N ARG A 209 -17.46 11.39 -4.12
CA ARG A 209 -18.42 10.31 -3.90
C ARG A 209 -17.71 9.00 -4.24
N PRO A 210 -17.56 8.06 -3.29
CA PRO A 210 -17.21 6.69 -3.66
C PRO A 210 -18.34 6.19 -4.56
N THR A 211 -18.04 5.84 -5.81
CA THR A 211 -18.96 5.02 -6.60
C THR A 211 -19.03 3.65 -5.94
N PRO A 212 -20.23 3.06 -5.78
CA PRO A 212 -20.41 1.75 -5.18
C PRO A 212 -19.67 0.65 -5.93
#